data_AF-A0A9E1L5L7-F1
#
_entry.id   AF-A0A9E1L5L7-F1
#
_cell.length_a   1.000
_cell.length_b   1.000
_cell.length_c   1.000
_cell.angle_alpha   90.00
_cell.angle_beta   90.00
_cell.angle_gamma   90.00
#
_symmetry.space_group_name_H-M   'P 1'
#
loop_
_entity.id
_entity.type
_entity.pdbx_description
1 polymer ?
#
loop_
_entity_poly.entity_id
_entity_poly.type
_entity_poly.pdbx_seq_one_letter_code
_entity_poly.pdbx_strand_id
1 'polypeptide(L)'
;MLKIILRNILVISTMLTLSTFALAQTTYTKIGGITFGSDGSTASTIGGTTFINKSDGTTATAQKIGETTFINSSAGVTSTISKVGSTKFVNSSDGTSSTINKVGNTTFINSSTGSTTTIQEIGNILFTNSTE
;
A
#
# COMPACT_ATOMS: atom_id res chain seq x y z
N MET A 1 -15.19 -59.17 17.76
CA MET A 1 -14.20 -58.56 16.84
C MET A 1 -14.90 -57.81 15.70
N LEU A 2 -15.82 -56.87 15.99
CA LEU A 2 -16.38 -55.98 14.94
C LEU A 2 -17.04 -54.72 15.53
N LYS A 3 -16.40 -54.12 16.55
CA LYS A 3 -16.71 -52.74 17.00
C LYS A 3 -16.25 -51.67 15.97
N ILE A 4 -16.04 -52.04 14.70
CA ILE A 4 -15.16 -51.29 13.78
C ILE A 4 -15.85 -50.80 12.50
N ILE A 5 -17.01 -51.31 12.08
CA ILE A 5 -17.46 -51.06 10.69
C ILE A 5 -18.69 -50.14 10.56
N LEU A 6 -19.51 -49.95 11.60
CA LEU A 6 -20.73 -49.13 11.50
C LEU A 6 -20.64 -47.78 12.20
N ARG A 7 -19.45 -47.19 12.19
CA ARG A 7 -19.23 -45.78 12.51
C ARG A 7 -18.83 -45.08 11.20
N ASN A 8 -19.72 -45.13 10.20
CA ASN A 8 -19.73 -44.15 9.12
C ASN A 8 -20.24 -42.83 9.73
N ILE A 9 -19.58 -42.25 10.74
CA ILE A 9 -18.67 -41.12 10.51
C ILE A 9 -18.69 -40.73 9.02
N LEU A 10 -19.70 -39.93 8.72
CA LEU A 10 -19.68 -38.90 7.72
C LEU A 10 -18.43 -38.03 7.97
N VAL A 11 -17.25 -38.48 7.53
CA VAL A 11 -16.13 -37.56 7.27
C VAL A 11 -16.50 -36.85 5.99
N ILE A 12 -17.29 -35.78 6.10
CA ILE A 12 -17.28 -34.72 5.11
C ILE A 12 -15.87 -34.14 5.20
N SER A 13 -14.94 -34.69 4.42
CA SER A 13 -13.64 -34.06 4.19
C SER A 13 -13.86 -32.90 3.22
N THR A 14 -14.52 -31.84 3.69
CA THR A 14 -14.35 -30.54 3.07
C THR A 14 -12.89 -30.19 3.27
N MET A 15 -12.08 -30.37 2.23
CA MET A 15 -10.82 -29.66 2.11
C MET A 15 -11.19 -28.18 2.07
N LEU A 16 -11.29 -27.55 3.23
CA LEU A 16 -11.31 -26.11 3.35
C LEU A 16 -9.91 -25.68 2.90
N THR A 17 -9.76 -25.45 1.59
CA THR A 17 -8.59 -24.77 1.05
C THR A 17 -8.65 -23.36 1.61
N LEU A 18 -8.03 -23.14 2.78
CA LEU A 18 -7.64 -21.80 3.17
C LEU A 18 -6.66 -21.37 2.09
N SER A 19 -7.14 -20.62 1.09
CA SER A 19 -6.26 -19.82 0.26
C SER A 19 -5.52 -18.91 1.22
N THR A 20 -4.27 -19.24 1.51
CA THR A 20 -3.41 -18.37 2.28
C THR A 20 -3.24 -17.10 1.44
N PHE A 21 -3.99 -16.05 1.76
CA PHE A 21 -3.77 -14.73 1.20
C PHE A 21 -2.40 -14.28 1.71
N ALA A 22 -1.36 -14.53 0.91
CA ALA A 22 -0.04 -14.03 1.21
C ALA A 22 -0.08 -12.51 1.00
N LEU A 23 -0.15 -11.76 2.09
CA LEU A 23 0.03 -10.31 2.02
C LEU A 23 1.47 -10.03 1.60
N ALA A 24 1.67 -9.49 0.40
CA ALA A 24 2.98 -9.07 -0.06
C ALA A 24 3.39 -7.82 0.71
N GLN A 25 4.28 -8.00 1.70
CA GLN A 25 4.86 -6.90 2.47
C GLN A 25 6.03 -6.28 1.71
N THR A 26 5.96 -4.97 1.48
CA THR A 26 7.07 -4.21 0.87
C THR A 26 7.73 -3.35 1.94
N THR A 27 9.06 -3.40 2.02
CA THR A 27 9.83 -2.53 2.91
C THR A 27 10.47 -1.40 2.15
N TYR A 28 10.54 -0.20 2.76
CA TYR A 28 11.23 0.95 2.19
C TYR A 28 12.30 1.47 3.15
N THR A 29 13.50 1.69 2.64
CA THR A 29 14.64 2.20 3.43
C THR A 29 15.22 3.45 2.77
N LYS A 30 15.55 4.46 3.57
CA LYS A 30 16.18 5.69 3.09
C LYS A 30 17.70 5.64 3.23
N ILE A 31 18.43 5.83 2.12
CA ILE A 31 19.89 5.86 2.04
C ILE A 31 20.31 7.03 1.15
N GLY A 32 21.14 7.94 1.67
CA GLY A 32 21.70 9.04 0.87
C GLY A 32 20.65 9.98 0.24
N GLY A 33 19.48 10.14 0.88
CA GLY A 33 18.37 10.95 0.36
C GLY A 33 17.43 10.22 -0.60
N ILE A 34 17.79 9.01 -1.03
CA ILE A 34 16.97 8.14 -1.88
C ILE A 34 16.24 7.12 -1.00
N THR A 35 14.98 6.86 -1.32
CA THR A 35 14.19 5.78 -0.72
C THR A 35 14.19 4.59 -1.65
N PHE A 36 14.51 3.40 -1.15
CA PHE A 36 14.56 2.14 -1.89
C PHE A 36 13.50 1.19 -1.36
N GLY A 37 12.62 0.70 -2.22
CA GLY A 37 11.66 -0.35 -1.94
C GLY A 37 12.24 -1.74 -2.19
N SER A 38 11.88 -2.73 -1.38
CA SER A 38 12.26 -4.12 -1.60
C SER A 38 11.65 -4.74 -2.87
N ASP A 39 10.67 -4.07 -3.46
CA ASP A 39 10.06 -4.39 -4.75
C ASP A 39 10.81 -3.77 -5.95
N GLY A 40 11.93 -3.08 -5.72
CA GLY A 40 12.71 -2.41 -6.75
C GLY A 40 12.27 -0.97 -7.04
N SER A 41 11.21 -0.49 -6.39
CA SER A 41 10.81 0.92 -6.52
C SER A 41 11.81 1.87 -5.87
N THR A 42 11.87 3.11 -6.35
CA THR A 42 12.75 4.15 -5.79
C THR A 42 12.06 5.51 -5.76
N ALA A 43 12.47 6.36 -4.81
CA ALA A 43 12.05 7.75 -4.77
C ALA A 43 13.18 8.68 -4.33
N SER A 44 13.33 9.83 -4.99
CA SER A 44 14.31 10.86 -4.61
C SER A 44 13.76 12.25 -4.89
N THR A 45 14.17 13.24 -4.09
CA THR A 45 13.72 14.63 -4.23
C THR A 45 14.85 15.52 -4.74
N ILE A 46 14.62 16.21 -5.86
CA ILE A 46 15.56 17.15 -6.49
C ILE A 46 14.78 18.43 -6.82
N GLY A 47 15.29 19.59 -6.37
CA GLY A 47 14.67 20.89 -6.69
C GLY A 47 13.21 21.03 -6.24
N GLY A 48 12.83 20.40 -5.12
CA GLY A 48 11.44 20.42 -4.62
C GLY A 48 10.50 19.43 -5.33
N THR A 49 10.97 18.74 -6.37
CA THR A 49 10.23 17.66 -7.05
C THR A 49 10.70 16.31 -6.57
N THR A 50 9.75 15.46 -6.16
CA THR A 50 10.02 14.05 -5.87
C THR A 50 9.77 13.22 -7.11
N PHE A 51 10.80 12.51 -7.56
CA PHE A 51 10.76 11.56 -8.67
C PHE A 51 10.60 10.16 -8.10
N ILE A 52 9.66 9.40 -8.65
CA ILE A 52 9.27 8.08 -8.16
C ILE A 52 9.33 7.11 -9.35
N ASN A 53 10.10 6.03 -9.20
CA ASN A 53 10.07 4.88 -10.10
C ASN A 53 9.35 3.76 -9.37
N LYS A 54 8.24 3.27 -9.94
CA LYS A 54 7.47 2.17 -9.37
C LYS A 54 8.02 0.83 -9.84
N SER A 55 7.70 -0.24 -9.12
CA SER A 55 8.13 -1.61 -9.40
C SER A 55 7.54 -2.17 -10.71
N ASP A 56 6.42 -1.63 -11.17
CA ASP A 56 5.79 -1.97 -12.46
C ASP A 56 6.42 -1.25 -13.68
N GLY A 57 7.48 -0.46 -13.46
CA GLY A 57 8.16 0.33 -14.49
C GLY A 57 7.48 1.66 -14.81
N THR A 58 6.32 1.96 -14.23
CA THR A 58 5.72 3.30 -14.32
C THR A 58 6.50 4.30 -13.48
N THR A 59 6.48 5.57 -13.89
CA THR A 59 7.09 6.66 -13.13
C THR A 59 6.03 7.64 -12.65
N ALA A 60 6.40 8.42 -11.64
CA ALA A 60 5.59 9.55 -11.20
C ALA A 60 6.48 10.68 -10.71
N THR A 61 5.93 11.89 -10.77
CA THR A 61 6.49 13.07 -10.12
C THR A 61 5.51 13.59 -9.10
N ALA A 62 6.02 14.10 -7.97
CA ALA A 62 5.21 14.72 -6.94
C ALA A 62 5.83 16.06 -6.53
N GLN A 63 5.02 17.12 -6.55
CA GLN A 63 5.45 18.49 -6.19
C GLN A 63 4.45 19.11 -5.22
N LYS A 64 4.95 19.72 -4.13
CA LYS A 64 4.12 20.44 -3.18
C LYS A 64 4.05 21.93 -3.57
N ILE A 65 2.83 22.45 -3.73
CA ILE A 65 2.56 23.87 -3.94
C ILE A 65 1.56 24.31 -2.87
N GLY A 66 1.99 25.18 -1.97
CA GLY A 66 1.21 25.52 -0.77
C GLY A 66 0.97 24.27 0.10
N GLU A 67 -0.29 24.00 0.40
CA GLU A 67 -0.73 22.83 1.18
C GLU A 67 -1.17 21.63 0.33
N THR A 68 -1.06 21.75 -1.00
CA THR A 68 -1.45 20.69 -1.93
C THR A 68 -0.22 20.05 -2.57
N THR A 69 -0.17 18.72 -2.58
CA THR A 69 0.79 17.98 -3.41
C THR A 69 0.13 17.55 -4.70
N PHE A 70 0.75 17.86 -5.83
CA PHE A 70 0.33 17.43 -7.16
C PHE A 70 1.19 16.25 -7.59
N ILE A 71 0.55 15.21 -8.11
CA ILE A 71 1.19 13.98 -8.56
C ILE A 71 0.82 13.74 -10.02
N ASN A 72 1.81 13.46 -10.85
CA ASN A 72 1.61 13.10 -12.25
C ASN A 72 2.30 11.77 -12.53
N SER A 73 1.56 10.76 -12.98
CA SER A 73 2.09 9.44 -13.33
C SER A 73 2.19 9.26 -14.83
N SER A 74 3.24 8.57 -15.29
CA SER A 74 3.43 8.19 -16.68
C SER A 74 2.32 7.29 -17.24
N ALA A 75 1.48 6.71 -16.38
CA ALA A 75 0.28 5.96 -16.75
C ALA A 75 -0.90 6.87 -17.17
N GLY A 76 -0.73 8.19 -17.18
CA GLY A 76 -1.76 9.16 -17.58
C GLY A 76 -2.72 9.56 -16.45
N VAL A 77 -2.54 9.04 -15.24
CA VAL A 77 -3.31 9.42 -14.05
C VAL A 77 -2.59 10.56 -13.31
N THR A 78 -3.36 11.57 -12.95
CA THR A 78 -2.90 12.66 -12.07
C THR A 78 -3.65 12.60 -10.76
N SER A 79 -2.99 12.99 -9.67
CA SER A 79 -3.61 13.02 -8.35
C SER A 79 -3.25 14.30 -7.60
N THR A 80 -4.12 14.69 -6.68
CA THR A 80 -3.86 15.76 -5.71
C THR A 80 -3.95 15.20 -4.31
N ILE A 81 -3.06 15.66 -3.42
CA ILE A 81 -3.13 15.39 -2.00
C ILE A 81 -3.35 16.72 -1.28
N SER A 82 -4.49 16.86 -0.63
CA SER A 82 -4.80 17.99 0.24
C SER A 82 -4.94 17.52 1.69
N LYS A 83 -4.83 18.44 2.65
CA LYS A 83 -4.91 18.13 4.08
C LYS A 83 -6.02 18.94 4.74
N VAL A 84 -6.87 18.28 5.53
CA VAL A 84 -7.86 18.91 6.40
C VAL A 84 -7.72 18.31 7.79
N GLY A 85 -7.37 19.12 8.79
CA GLY A 85 -7.03 18.63 10.12
C GLY A 85 -5.83 17.68 10.09
N SER A 86 -5.96 16.50 10.70
CA SER A 86 -4.93 15.45 10.67
C SER A 86 -5.03 14.51 9.46
N THR A 87 -6.09 14.61 8.67
CA THR A 87 -6.37 13.70 7.56
C THR A 87 -5.89 14.31 6.24
N LYS A 88 -5.28 13.48 5.39
CA LYS A 88 -5.02 13.84 4.00
C LYS A 88 -6.01 13.15 3.07
N PHE A 89 -6.36 13.82 1.99
CA PHE A 89 -7.28 13.35 0.96
C PHE A 89 -6.53 13.28 -0.34
N VAL A 90 -6.53 12.10 -0.96
CA VAL A 90 -6.00 11.86 -2.30
C VAL A 90 -7.16 11.82 -3.26
N ASN A 91 -7.14 12.62 -4.31
CA ASN A 91 -8.13 12.58 -5.39
C ASN A 91 -7.40 12.40 -6.72
N SER A 92 -7.78 11.38 -7.47
CA SER A 92 -7.16 11.02 -8.75
C SER A 92 -8.10 11.31 -9.93
N SER A 93 -7.54 11.60 -11.09
CA SER A 93 -8.28 11.93 -12.31
C SER A 93 -9.04 10.75 -12.92
N ASP A 94 -8.74 9.53 -12.48
CA ASP A 94 -9.47 8.30 -12.84
C ASP A 94 -10.73 8.07 -11.98
N GLY A 95 -11.05 9.01 -11.08
CA GLY A 95 -12.19 8.92 -10.18
C GLY A 95 -11.91 8.17 -8.88
N THR A 96 -10.71 7.61 -8.70
CA THR A 96 -10.31 7.01 -7.43
C THR A 96 -9.98 8.09 -6.40
N SER A 97 -10.26 7.79 -5.13
CA SER A 97 -9.89 8.65 -4.01
C SER A 97 -9.35 7.83 -2.85
N SER A 98 -8.61 8.46 -1.94
CA SER A 98 -8.14 7.81 -0.73
C SER A 98 -8.05 8.77 0.44
N THR A 99 -8.15 8.24 1.65
CA THR A 99 -7.87 8.98 2.88
C THR A 99 -6.59 8.45 3.52
N ILE A 100 -5.76 9.36 4.03
CA ILE A 100 -4.53 9.03 4.74
C ILE A 100 -4.61 9.57 6.16
N ASN A 101 -4.44 8.68 7.13
CA ASN A 101 -4.45 9.02 8.55
C ASN A 101 -3.20 8.44 9.22
N LYS A 102 -2.52 9.23 10.06
CA LYS A 102 -1.37 8.76 10.85
C LYS A 102 -1.73 8.74 12.33
N VAL A 103 -1.50 7.61 12.99
CA VAL A 103 -1.65 7.41 14.45
C VAL A 103 -0.33 6.83 14.97
N GLY A 104 0.37 7.59 15.80
CA GLY A 104 1.72 7.23 16.23
C GLY A 104 2.65 7.00 15.02
N ASN A 105 3.29 5.83 14.97
CA ASN A 105 4.21 5.45 13.90
C ASN A 105 3.51 4.71 12.75
N THR A 106 2.19 4.60 12.77
CA THR A 106 1.40 3.84 11.79
C THR A 106 0.61 4.79 10.91
N THR A 107 0.71 4.63 9.60
CA THR A 107 -0.09 5.37 8.61
C THR A 107 -1.06 4.41 7.94
N PHE A 108 -2.32 4.80 7.87
CA PHE A 108 -3.40 4.08 7.21
C PHE A 108 -3.83 4.83 5.96
N ILE A 109 -3.92 4.12 4.84
CA ILE A 109 -4.40 4.62 3.56
C ILE A 109 -5.61 3.77 3.17
N ASN A 110 -6.78 4.38 3.04
CA ASN A 110 -7.99 3.68 2.63
C ASN A 110 -8.43 4.20 1.27
N SER A 111 -8.47 3.33 0.27
CA SER A 111 -8.91 3.65 -1.09
C SER A 111 -10.42 3.51 -1.23
N SER A 112 -11.03 4.33 -2.09
CA SER A 112 -12.43 4.18 -2.50
C SER A 112 -12.72 2.87 -3.25
N THR A 113 -11.67 2.15 -3.68
CA THR A 113 -11.77 0.82 -4.30
C THR A 113 -11.92 -0.31 -3.28
N GLY A 114 -11.86 -0.03 -1.97
CA GLY A 114 -11.92 -1.03 -0.90
C GLY A 114 -10.53 -1.49 -0.42
N SER A 115 -9.48 -1.27 -1.21
CA SER A 115 -8.11 -1.62 -0.85
C SER A 115 -7.60 -0.73 0.29
N THR A 116 -6.84 -1.32 1.21
CA THR A 116 -6.23 -0.60 2.35
C THR A 116 -4.75 -0.82 2.39
N THR A 117 -3.98 0.21 2.72
CA THR A 117 -2.54 0.11 2.92
C THR A 117 -2.19 0.59 4.33
N THR A 118 -1.45 -0.23 5.07
CA THR A 118 -0.89 0.12 6.37
C THR A 118 0.62 0.22 6.25
N ILE A 119 1.16 1.35 6.69
CA ILE A 119 2.60 1.62 6.71
C ILE A 119 3.04 1.78 8.17
N GLN A 120 3.92 0.91 8.63
CA GLN A 120 4.52 0.97 9.96
C GLN A 120 5.96 1.47 9.88
N GLU A 121 6.28 2.53 10.61
CA GLU A 121 7.63 3.07 10.72
C GLU A 121 8.35 2.45 11.94
N ILE A 122 9.50 1.82 11.71
CA ILE A 122 10.38 1.27 12.75
C ILE A 122 11.82 1.66 12.41
N GLY A 123 12.42 2.54 13.22
CA GLY A 123 13.72 3.12 12.90
C GLY A 123 13.66 3.93 11.59
N ASN A 124 14.51 3.58 10.62
CA ASN A 124 14.54 4.18 9.28
C ASN A 124 13.88 3.32 8.20
N ILE A 125 13.13 2.27 8.59
CA ILE A 125 12.47 1.33 7.69
C ILE A 125 10.96 1.53 7.79
N LEU A 126 10.30 1.61 6.62
CA LEU A 126 8.85 1.58 6.49
C LEU A 126 8.43 0.18 6.06
N PHE A 127 7.47 -0.40 6.77
CA PHE A 127 6.87 -1.69 6.46
C PHE A 127 5.46 -1.46 5.92
N THR A 128 5.27 -1.72 4.63
CA THR A 128 4.02 -1.47 3.91
C THR A 128 3.30 -2.77 3.64
N ASN A 129 2.06 -2.87 4.08
CA ASN A 129 1.16 -4.00 3.80
C ASN A 129 -0.10 -3.47 3.14
N SER A 130 -0.48 -4.05 2.01
CA SER A 130 -1.70 -3.70 1.29
C SER A 130 -2.65 -4.90 1.22
N THR A 131 -3.94 -4.63 1.39
CA THR A 131 -5.02 -5.58 1.07
C THR A 131 -5.61 -5.20 -0.28
N GLU A 132 -5.92 -6.20 -1.10
CA GLU A 132 -6.67 -6.00 -2.35
C GLU A 132 -8.17 -5.94 -2.08
#